data_AF-A0A9D0ZQK2-F1
#
_entry.id   AF-A0A9D0ZQK2-F1
#
_cell.length_a   1.000
_cell.length_b   1.000
_cell.length_c   1.000
_cell.angle_alpha   90.00
_cell.angle_beta   90.00
_cell.angle_gamma   90.00
#
_symmetry.space_group_name_H-M   'P 1'
#
loop_
_entity.id
_entity.type
_entity.pdbx_description
1 polymer ?
#
loop_
_entity_poly.entity_id
_entity_poly.type
_entity_poly.pdbx_seq_one_letter_code
_entity_poly.pdbx_strand_id
1 'polypeptide(L)'
;MVTKEDYEEYFGQSAPSNFSRLEFISLNTIKSIITRPVPTEKCLCYEWFKKAILEQINFYEFNSDLITDSSSGSYTLGSYSEGGTGTNDTSNSMSRLSPATYEILLICGLLQSQLGGCCLW
;
A
#
# COMPACT_ATOMS: atom_id res chain seq x y z
N MET A 1 -12.18 -5.49 -0.46
CA MET A 1 -11.25 -5.64 0.69
C MET A 1 -10.67 -7.05 0.61
N VAL A 2 -9.44 -7.30 1.07
CA VAL A 2 -8.74 -8.59 0.85
C VAL A 2 -8.71 -9.42 2.13
N THR A 3 -8.80 -10.75 2.02
CA THR A 3 -8.77 -11.66 3.17
C THR A 3 -7.51 -12.51 3.19
N LYS A 4 -7.33 -13.29 4.28
CA LYS A 4 -6.23 -14.25 4.38
C LYS A 4 -6.38 -15.36 3.33
N GLU A 5 -7.61 -15.78 3.09
CA GLU A 5 -7.92 -16.78 2.07
C GLU A 5 -7.53 -16.28 0.67
N ASP A 6 -7.80 -15.01 0.35
CA ASP A 6 -7.36 -14.39 -0.92
C ASP A 6 -5.84 -14.44 -1.09
N TYR A 7 -5.09 -14.22 0.00
CA TYR A 7 -3.62 -14.28 0.01
C TYR A 7 -3.11 -15.70 -0.21
N GLU A 8 -3.70 -16.67 0.50
CA GLU A 8 -3.34 -18.08 0.39
C GLU A 8 -3.65 -18.65 -1.00
N GLU A 9 -4.78 -18.26 -1.60
CA GLU A 9 -5.13 -18.63 -2.97
C GLU A 9 -4.16 -18.01 -3.99
N TYR A 10 -3.81 -16.73 -3.81
CA TYR A 10 -2.99 -16.00 -4.78
C TYR A 10 -1.51 -16.42 -4.74
N PHE A 11 -0.92 -16.62 -3.57
CA PHE A 11 0.50 -16.96 -3.41
C PHE A 11 0.77 -18.46 -3.18
N GLY A 12 -0.25 -19.26 -2.85
CA GLY A 12 -0.07 -20.67 -2.52
C GLY A 12 0.70 -20.92 -1.21
N GLN A 13 0.71 -19.93 -0.31
CA GLN A 13 1.42 -19.97 0.97
C GLN A 13 0.54 -19.40 2.10
N SER A 14 0.79 -19.81 3.35
CA SER A 14 0.04 -19.31 4.51
C SER A 14 0.14 -17.78 4.65
N ALA A 15 -0.97 -17.13 4.99
CA ALA A 15 -0.97 -15.69 5.19
C ALA A 15 -0.14 -15.26 6.43
N PRO A 16 0.52 -14.10 6.38
CA PRO A 16 1.30 -13.58 7.51
C PRO A 16 0.46 -13.44 8.79
N SER A 17 1.08 -13.67 9.95
CA SER A 17 0.39 -13.65 11.25
C SER A 17 -0.22 -12.29 11.59
N ASN A 18 0.41 -11.21 11.14
CA ASN A 18 0.00 -9.81 11.29
C ASN A 18 -0.81 -9.28 10.09
N PHE A 19 -1.48 -10.16 9.33
CA PHE A 19 -2.20 -9.82 8.09
C PHE A 19 -3.04 -8.54 8.16
N SER A 20 -3.93 -8.40 9.15
CA SER A 20 -4.81 -7.22 9.25
C SER A 20 -4.06 -5.90 9.41
N ARG A 21 -2.90 -5.92 10.10
CA ARG A 21 -2.02 -4.76 10.21
C ARG A 21 -1.37 -4.45 8.86
N LEU A 22 -0.86 -5.47 8.17
CA LEU A 22 -0.24 -5.32 6.86
C LEU A 22 -1.24 -4.86 5.80
N GLU A 23 -2.46 -5.38 5.82
CA GLU A 23 -3.55 -4.96 4.92
C GLU A 23 -3.83 -3.47 5.10
N PHE A 24 -4.01 -3.01 6.35
CA PHE A 24 -4.28 -1.62 6.64
C PHE A 24 -3.16 -0.69 6.14
N ILE A 25 -1.90 -1.04 6.43
CA ILE A 25 -0.74 -0.23 6.02
C ILE A 25 -0.59 -0.25 4.50
N SER A 26 -0.76 -1.40 3.86
CA SER A 26 -0.70 -1.57 2.40
C SER A 26 -1.77 -0.74 1.71
N LEU A 27 -3.01 -0.81 2.18
CA LEU A 27 -4.12 -0.04 1.62
C LEU A 27 -3.89 1.47 1.75
N ASN A 28 -3.40 1.94 2.90
CA ASN A 28 -3.12 3.36 3.09
C ASN A 28 -1.93 3.84 2.24
N THR A 29 -0.90 3.01 2.09
CA THR A 29 0.24 3.28 1.21
C THR A 29 -0.22 3.41 -0.24
N ILE A 30 -1.04 2.48 -0.72
CA ILE A 30 -1.56 2.52 -2.09
C ILE A 30 -2.45 3.75 -2.28
N LYS A 31 -3.34 4.04 -1.31
CA LYS A 31 -4.24 5.21 -1.35
C LYS A 31 -3.50 6.55 -1.36
N SER A 32 -2.33 6.65 -0.72
CA SER A 32 -1.55 7.89 -0.71
C SER A 32 -0.83 8.16 -2.03
N ILE A 33 -0.67 7.14 -2.88
CA ILE A 33 0.08 7.22 -4.14
C ILE A 33 -0.83 7.27 -5.36
N ILE A 34 -1.97 6.56 -5.34
CA ILE A 34 -2.92 6.60 -6.48
C ILE A 34 -3.48 8.01 -6.68
N THR A 35 -3.68 8.38 -7.94
CA THR A 35 -4.24 9.69 -8.32
C THR A 35 -5.74 9.62 -8.62
N ARG A 36 -6.30 8.42 -8.67
CA ARG A 36 -7.69 8.11 -8.98
C ARG A 36 -8.42 7.50 -7.79
N PRO A 37 -9.78 7.55 -7.75
CA PRO A 37 -10.54 6.87 -6.71
C PRO A 37 -10.25 5.36 -6.72
N VAL A 38 -10.35 4.76 -5.54
CA VAL A 38 -10.30 3.31 -5.37
C VAL A 38 -11.37 2.66 -6.25
N PRO A 39 -11.03 1.66 -7.08
CA PRO A 39 -11.99 0.96 -7.92
C PRO A 39 -13.12 0.36 -7.08
N THR A 40 -14.35 0.53 -7.54
CA THR A 40 -15.52 -0.15 -6.96
C THR A 40 -15.58 -1.60 -7.44
N GLU A 41 -16.34 -2.45 -6.75
CA GLU A 41 -16.41 -3.90 -7.05
C GLU A 41 -16.89 -4.22 -8.47
N LYS A 42 -17.58 -3.26 -9.11
CA LYS A 42 -18.08 -3.38 -10.48
C LYS A 42 -17.03 -3.03 -11.53
N CYS A 43 -15.92 -2.38 -11.15
CA CYS A 43 -14.86 -2.04 -12.11
C CYS A 43 -13.98 -3.26 -12.39
N LEU A 44 -13.64 -3.48 -13.66
CA LEU A 44 -12.73 -4.56 -14.10
C LEU A 44 -11.36 -4.49 -13.40
N CYS A 45 -10.95 -3.31 -12.95
CA CYS A 45 -9.70 -3.10 -12.21
C CYS A 45 -9.80 -3.44 -10.72
N TYR A 46 -10.97 -3.83 -10.19
CA TYR A 46 -11.12 -4.15 -8.76
C TYR A 46 -10.29 -5.37 -8.35
N GLU A 47 -10.32 -6.45 -9.15
CA GLU A 47 -9.55 -7.66 -8.86
C GLU A 47 -8.04 -7.40 -8.97
N TRP A 48 -7.62 -6.60 -9.94
CA TRP A 48 -6.24 -6.15 -10.04
C TRP A 48 -5.84 -5.29 -8.83
N PHE A 49 -6.72 -4.40 -8.39
CA PHE A 49 -6.47 -3.61 -7.19
C PHE A 49 -6.33 -4.47 -5.93
N LYS A 50 -7.12 -5.54 -5.78
CA LYS A 50 -6.93 -6.53 -4.72
C LYS A 50 -5.55 -7.17 -4.79
N LYS A 51 -5.14 -7.65 -5.97
CA LYS A 51 -3.79 -8.22 -6.18
C LYS A 51 -2.70 -7.22 -5.82
N ALA A 52 -2.86 -5.94 -6.15
CA ALA A 52 -1.90 -4.90 -5.79
C ALA A 52 -1.73 -4.78 -4.26
N ILE A 53 -2.83 -4.90 -3.50
CA ILE A 53 -2.79 -4.94 -2.03
C ILE A 53 -2.07 -6.20 -1.55
N LEU A 54 -2.38 -7.36 -2.11
CA LEU A 54 -1.73 -8.64 -1.73
C LEU A 54 -0.22 -8.61 -1.98
N GLU A 55 0.22 -8.10 -3.13
CA GLU A 55 1.64 -7.89 -3.45
C GLU A 55 2.32 -6.92 -2.47
N GLN A 56 1.60 -5.88 -2.04
CA GLN A 56 2.14 -4.93 -1.07
C GLN A 56 2.25 -5.56 0.33
N ILE A 57 1.27 -6.38 0.72
CA ILE A 57 1.32 -7.16 1.98
C ILE A 57 2.53 -8.09 1.97
N ASN A 58 2.71 -8.85 0.88
CA ASN A 58 3.82 -9.78 0.70
C ASN A 58 5.18 -9.03 0.75
N PHE A 59 5.27 -7.89 0.08
CA PHE A 59 6.47 -7.06 0.12
C PHE A 59 6.81 -6.59 1.55
N TYR A 60 5.81 -6.16 2.31
CA TYR A 60 5.99 -5.74 3.70
C TYR A 60 6.27 -6.88 4.67
N GLU A 61 5.79 -8.10 4.38
CA GLU A 61 6.16 -9.30 5.13
C GLU A 61 7.67 -9.57 5.03
N PHE A 62 8.24 -9.49 3.82
CA PHE A 62 9.67 -9.71 3.60
C PHE A 62 10.56 -8.50 3.93
N ASN A 63 10.00 -7.30 3.97
CA ASN A 63 10.71 -6.04 4.25
C ASN A 63 10.05 -5.31 5.42
N SER A 64 9.94 -5.98 6.54
CA SER A 64 9.27 -5.47 7.75
C SER A 64 9.96 -4.23 8.34
N ASP A 65 11.23 -4.01 8.01
CA ASP A 65 12.02 -2.82 8.33
C ASP A 65 11.49 -1.54 7.64
N LEU A 66 10.84 -1.68 6.49
CA LEU A 66 10.19 -0.57 5.78
C LEU A 66 8.89 -0.13 6.45
N ILE A 67 8.34 -0.99 7.31
CA ILE A 67 7.26 -0.67 8.22
C ILE A 67 7.91 -0.12 9.50
N THR A 68 8.66 0.98 9.39
CA THR A 68 9.23 1.61 10.58
C THR A 68 8.09 1.98 11.52
N ASP A 69 8.00 1.27 12.65
CA ASP A 69 7.37 1.78 13.84
C ASP A 69 8.03 3.13 14.13
N SER A 70 7.22 4.18 14.09
CA SER A 70 7.48 5.42 14.82
C SER A 70 7.75 5.07 16.27
N SER A 71 8.99 4.74 16.62
CA SER A 71 9.43 4.73 18.00
C SER A 71 9.14 6.13 18.55
N SER A 72 8.20 6.20 19.49
CA SER A 72 7.83 7.38 20.30
C SER A 72 7.33 8.63 19.57
N GLY A 73 6.19 8.56 18.88
CA GLY A 73 5.52 9.77 18.40
C GLY A 73 4.04 9.56 18.17
N SER A 74 3.22 10.14 19.06
CA SER A 74 1.77 10.22 18.92
C SER A 74 1.38 10.74 17.53
N TYR A 75 0.65 9.95 16.73
CA TYR A 75 0.04 10.45 15.49
C TYR A 75 -1.12 11.38 15.86
N THR A 76 -0.85 12.67 15.98
CA THR A 76 -1.90 13.69 16.00
C THR A 76 -1.92 14.34 14.62
N LEU A 77 -3.00 14.12 13.88
CA LEU A 77 -3.32 14.84 12.64
C LEU A 77 -3.49 16.32 12.98
N GLY A 78 -2.43 17.13 12.88
CA GLY A 78 -2.56 18.59 12.99
C GLY A 78 -1.40 19.38 13.60
N SER A 79 -0.32 18.78 14.08
CA SER A 79 0.74 19.55 14.74
C SER A 79 2.13 19.09 14.30
N TYR A 80 2.73 19.82 13.35
CA TYR A 80 4.15 19.71 13.07
C TYR A 80 4.92 20.27 14.28
N SER A 81 5.60 19.42 15.04
CA SER A 81 6.62 19.85 16.00
C SER A 81 8.00 19.65 15.36
N GLU A 82 8.62 20.75 14.91
CA GLU A 82 10.05 20.76 14.63
C GLU A 82 10.81 20.66 15.96
N GLY A 83 11.48 19.53 16.19
CA GLY A 83 12.30 19.34 17.39
C GLY A 83 12.92 17.96 17.45
N GLY A 84 14.05 17.78 16.77
CA GLY A 84 14.81 16.53 16.83
C GLY A 84 16.17 16.65 16.16
N THR A 85 17.14 17.20 16.86
CA THR A 85 18.57 17.10 16.55
C THR A 85 19.00 15.64 16.69
N GLY A 86 18.94 14.89 15.60
CA GLY A 86 19.42 13.51 15.50
C GLY A 86 19.49 13.13 14.03
N THR A 87 20.71 12.90 13.54
CA THR A 87 21.08 12.23 12.28
C THR A 87 20.04 12.26 11.15
N ASN A 88 20.35 13.04 10.11
CA ASN A 88 19.67 13.05 8.82
C ASN A 88 19.62 11.65 8.17
N ASP A 89 18.69 10.80 8.60
CA ASP A 89 18.20 9.66 7.82
C ASP A 89 17.02 10.13 6.97
N THR A 90 17.26 11.18 6.17
CA THR A 90 16.27 11.74 5.24
C THR A 90 16.03 10.82 4.02
N SER A 91 16.26 9.51 4.13
CA SER A 91 16.28 8.60 2.97
C SER A 91 15.68 7.19 3.18
N ASN A 92 15.22 6.80 4.37
CA ASN A 92 14.82 5.40 4.60
C ASN A 92 13.36 5.14 5.03
N SER A 93 12.52 6.16 5.24
CA SER A 93 11.13 5.97 5.73
C SER A 93 10.04 6.42 4.75
N MET A 94 10.32 6.57 3.45
CA MET A 94 9.23 6.61 2.48
C MET A 94 8.61 5.21 2.46
N SER A 95 7.35 5.07 2.86
CA SER A 95 6.57 3.84 2.68
C SER A 95 6.72 3.37 1.22
N ARG A 96 7.59 2.37 1.00
CA ARG A 96 7.99 1.98 -0.36
C ARG A 96 6.89 1.12 -0.96
N LEU A 97 6.45 1.50 -2.14
CA LEU A 97 5.55 0.67 -2.93
C LEU A 97 6.36 -0.49 -3.52
N SER A 98 5.83 -1.70 -3.46
CA SER A 98 6.46 -2.84 -4.09
C SER A 98 6.49 -2.63 -5.61
N PRO A 99 7.54 -3.08 -6.33
CA PRO A 99 7.58 -2.98 -7.79
C PRO A 99 6.37 -3.65 -8.46
N ALA A 100 5.93 -4.81 -7.95
CA ALA A 100 4.76 -5.53 -8.46
C ALA A 100 3.47 -4.74 -8.24
N THR A 101 3.29 -4.15 -7.05
CA THR A 101 2.17 -3.26 -6.76
C THR A 101 2.17 -2.04 -7.67
N TYR A 102 3.34 -1.42 -7.91
CA TYR A 102 3.47 -0.29 -8.83
C TYR A 102 3.03 -0.66 -10.24
N GLU A 103 3.50 -1.80 -10.75
CA GLU A 103 3.16 -2.28 -12.10
C GLU A 103 1.66 -2.53 -12.24
N ILE A 104 1.02 -3.19 -11.28
CA ILE A 104 -0.43 -3.45 -11.30
C ILE A 104 -1.22 -2.14 -11.28
N LEU A 105 -0.85 -1.19 -10.42
CA LEU A 105 -1.54 0.11 -10.34
C LEU A 105 -1.33 0.94 -11.63
N LEU A 106 -0.16 0.81 -12.27
CA LEU A 106 0.12 1.43 -13.56
C LEU A 106 -0.74 0.83 -14.67
N ILE A 107 -0.83 -0.50 -14.76
CA ILE A 107 -1.67 -1.22 -15.73
C ILE A 107 -3.15 -0.84 -15.55
N CYS A 108 -3.61 -0.68 -14.32
CA CYS A 108 -4.96 -0.22 -14.03
C CYS A 108 -5.19 1.28 -14.30
N GLY A 109 -4.17 2.04 -14.70
CA GLY A 109 -4.24 3.47 -14.93
C GLY A 109 -4.53 4.29 -13.65
N LEU A 110 -4.27 3.72 -12.47
CA LEU A 110 -4.51 4.36 -11.17
C LEU A 110 -3.40 5.35 -10.79
N LEU A 111 -2.25 5.27 -11.46
CA LEU A 111 -1.09 6.14 -11.24
C LEU A 111 -0.99 7.31 -12.25
N GLN A 112 -1.62 7.20 -13.43
CA GLN A 112 -1.52 8.22 -14.48
C GLN A 112 -2.64 9.27 -14.39
N SER A 113 -2.24 10.55 -14.37
CA SER A 113 -3.14 11.70 -14.26
C SER A 113 -3.79 12.12 -15.60
N GLN A 114 -3.33 11.62 -16.75
CA GLN A 114 -3.91 11.98 -18.05
C GLN A 114 -4.00 10.79 -19.02
N LEU A 115 -5.19 10.65 -19.62
CA LEU A 115 -5.62 9.72 -20.69
C LEU A 115 -5.93 8.27 -20.28
N GLY A 116 -7.24 8.01 -20.10
CA GLY A 116 -7.83 6.68 -20.26
C GLY A 116 -7.63 5.73 -19.07
N GLY A 117 -8.54 5.77 -18.09
CA GLY A 117 -8.60 4.71 -17.08
C GLY A 117 -10.02 4.17 -16.99
N CYS A 118 -10.10 2.85 -16.90
CA CYS A 118 -11.27 2.01 -17.17
C CYS A 118 -12.45 2.12 -16.18
N CYS A 119 -12.47 3.12 -15.29
CA CYS A 119 -13.52 3.27 -14.27
C CYS A 119 -14.30 4.61 -14.38
N LEU A 120 -14.32 5.26 -15.55
CA LEU A 120 -15.17 6.42 -15.84
C LEU A 120 -16.48 6.01 -16.55
N TRP A 121 -17.21 5.01 -16.02
CA TRP A 121 -18.60 4.75 -16.38
C TRP A 121 -19.35 4.22 -15.17
#